data_AF-A0A379WJL0-F1
#
_entry.id   AF-A0A379WJL0-F1
#
_cell.length_a   1.000
_cell.length_b   1.000
_cell.length_c   1.000
_cell.angle_alpha   90.00
_cell.angle_beta   90.00
_cell.angle_gamma   90.00
#
_symmetry.space_group_name_H-M   'P 1'
#
loop_
_entity.id
_entity.type
_entity.pdbx_description
1 polymer ?
#
loop_
_entity_poly.entity_id
_entity_poly.type
_entity_poly.pdbx_seq_one_letter_code
_entity_poly.pdbx_strand_id
1 'polypeptide(L)' 'MTEGFDVGLEMSGAPPAFRTMLDTMNHGGRIAMLGIPPSDMSIDWTKVIFKGLFIKGIYGREMFETWYKWRR' A
#
# COMPACT_ATOMS: atom_id res chain seq x y z
N MET A 1 7.38 -16.86 -13.73
CA MET A 1 6.78 -15.60 -13.25
C MET A 1 7.42 -15.29 -11.92
N THR A 2 8.54 -14.58 -11.94
CA THR A 2 9.51 -14.45 -10.83
C THR A 2 9.71 -12.98 -10.46
N GLU A 3 8.65 -12.18 -10.56
CA GLU A 3 8.70 -10.77 -10.26
C GLU A 3 7.58 -10.48 -9.26
N GLY A 4 7.97 -9.95 -8.10
CA GLY A 4 7.01 -9.43 -7.13
C GLY A 4 6.42 -8.11 -7.63
N PHE A 5 5.54 -7.52 -6.81
CA PHE A 5 4.86 -6.28 -7.18
C PHE A 5 5.66 -5.05 -6.74
N ASP A 6 5.79 -4.07 -7.64
CA ASP A 6 6.36 -2.76 -7.32
C ASP A 6 5.32 -1.82 -6.70
N VAL A 7 4.04 -2.04 -7.01
CA VAL A 7 2.90 -1.25 -6.51
C VAL A 7 1.82 -2.17 -5.97
N GLY A 8 1.43 -1.96 -4.71
CA GLY A 8 0.32 -2.64 -4.05
C GLY A 8 -0.80 -1.65 -3.73
N LEU A 9 -2.05 -2.07 -3.96
CA LEU A 9 -3.25 -1.30 -3.61
C LEU A 9 -4.06 -2.10 -2.60
N GLU A 10 -4.01 -1.72 -1.33
CA GLU A 10 -4.81 -2.35 -0.28
C GLU A 10 -6.14 -1.59 -0.18
N MET A 11 -7.24 -2.23 -0.59
CA MET A 11 -8.58 -1.66 -0.54
C MET A 11 -9.53 -2.41 0.39
N SER A 12 -9.15 -3.61 0.85
CA SER A 12 -10.05 -4.49 1.59
C SER A 12 -10.10 -4.18 3.09
N GLY A 13 -9.03 -3.62 3.64
CA GLY A 13 -8.83 -3.48 5.09
C GLY A 13 -8.61 -4.83 5.80
N ALA A 14 -8.46 -5.94 5.08
CA ALA A 14 -8.33 -7.27 5.67
C ALA A 14 -6.85 -7.57 6.06
N PRO A 15 -6.56 -7.82 7.35
CA PRO A 15 -5.21 -8.17 7.81
C PRO A 15 -4.52 -9.32 7.05
N PRO A 16 -5.18 -10.46 6.72
CA PRO A 16 -4.52 -11.53 5.99
C PRO A 16 -4.14 -11.12 4.56
N ALA A 17 -4.97 -10.30 3.90
CA ALA A 17 -4.67 -9.81 2.55
C ALA A 17 -3.45 -8.88 2.55
N PHE A 18 -3.36 -7.98 3.54
CA PHE A 18 -2.21 -7.09 3.69
C PHE A 18 -0.90 -7.84 3.96
N ARG A 19 -0.93 -8.91 4.76
CA ARG A 19 0.26 -9.75 5.01
C ARG A 19 0.74 -10.44 3.73
N THR A 20 -0.17 -11.04 2.97
CA THR A 20 0.16 -11.63 1.67
C THR A 20 0.73 -10.59 0.72
N MET A 21 0.18 -9.36 0.72
CA MET A 21 0.73 -8.26 -0.06
C MET A 21 2.19 -8.00 0.31
N LEU A 22 2.51 -7.82 1.60
CA LEU A 22 3.89 -7.61 2.06
C LEU A 22 4.86 -8.71 1.61
N ASP A 23 4.41 -9.97 1.52
CA ASP A 23 5.23 -11.08 1.04
C ASP A 23 5.53 -11.01 -0.45
N THR A 24 4.55 -10.57 -1.23
CA THR A 24 4.64 -10.48 -2.69
C THR A 24 5.26 -9.18 -3.23
N MET A 25 5.48 -8.17 -2.38
CA MET A 25 6.12 -6.91 -2.80
C MET A 25 7.64 -7.05 -3.02
N ASN A 26 8.14 -6.35 -4.03
CA ASN A 26 9.56 -6.15 -4.30
C ASN A 26 10.22 -5.17 -3.31
N HIS A 27 11.56 -5.18 -3.30
CA HIS A 27 12.34 -4.19 -2.56
C HIS A 27 12.12 -2.78 -3.17
N GLY A 28 11.89 -1.78 -2.33
CA GLY A 28 11.55 -0.41 -2.75
C GLY A 28 10.10 -0.24 -3.22
N GLY A 29 9.28 -1.28 -3.11
CA GLY A 29 7.88 -1.26 -3.52
C GLY A 29 7.03 -0.26 -2.75
N ARG A 30 5.92 0.18 -3.37
CA ARG A 30 5.02 1.19 -2.83
C ARG A 30 3.63 0.60 -2.59
N ILE A 31 3.08 0.81 -1.41
CA ILE A 31 1.75 0.35 -1.03
C ILE A 31 0.86 1.56 -0.76
N ALA A 32 -0.25 1.64 -1.47
CA ALA A 32 -1.35 2.54 -1.16
C ALA A 32 -2.36 1.84 -0.25
N MET A 33 -2.59 2.38 0.94
CA MET A 33 -3.55 1.89 1.92
C MET A 33 -4.85 2.72 1.82
N LEU A 34 -5.88 2.15 1.23
CA LEU A 34 -7.23 2.73 1.11
C LEU A 34 -8.23 2.05 2.05
N GLY A 35 -8.02 0.76 2.33
CA GLY A 35 -8.86 -0.02 3.24
C GLY A 35 -8.73 0.46 4.69
N ILE A 36 -9.84 0.50 5.41
CA ILE A 36 -9.89 0.81 6.85
C ILE A 36 -9.99 -0.52 7.60
N PRO A 37 -8.96 -0.94 8.37
CA PRO A 37 -9.03 -2.16 9.15
C PRO A 37 -10.11 -2.07 10.22
N PRO A 38 -10.99 -3.08 10.38
CA PRO A 38 -12.03 -3.08 11.40
C PRO A 38 -11.50 -3.36 12.81
N SER A 39 -10.24 -3.79 12.94
CA SER A 39 -9.57 -4.15 14.19
C SER A 39 -8.07 -3.92 14.09
N ASP A 40 -7.34 -4.13 15.19
CA ASP A 40 -5.88 -4.08 15.21
C ASP A 40 -5.28 -4.99 14.13
N MET A 41 -4.53 -4.39 13.20
CA MET A 41 -3.85 -5.08 12.12
C MET A 41 -2.38 -5.24 12.49
N SER A 42 -1.98 -6.43 12.95
CA SER A 42 -0.57 -6.72 13.22
C SER A 42 0.19 -7.01 11.93
N ILE A 43 1.29 -6.28 11.75
CA ILE A 43 2.13 -6.32 10.56
C ILE A 43 3.57 -6.66 10.94
N ASP A 44 4.24 -7.37 10.04
CA ASP A 44 5.65 -7.72 10.20
C ASP A 44 6.54 -6.56 9.73
N TRP A 45 6.99 -5.76 10.68
CA TRP A 45 7.86 -4.61 10.42
C TRP A 45 9.22 -4.99 9.86
N THR A 46 9.71 -6.20 10.13
CA THR A 46 10.95 -6.71 9.56
C THR A 46 10.85 -6.73 8.03
N LYS A 47 9.72 -7.18 7.47
CA LYS A 47 9.49 -7.17 6.01
C LYS A 47 9.47 -5.75 5.45
N VAL A 48 8.81 -4.82 6.13
CA VAL A 48 8.73 -3.41 5.69
C VAL A 48 10.11 -2.76 5.66
N ILE A 49 10.91 -2.98 6.70
CA ILE A 49 12.24 -2.38 6.86
C ILE A 49 13.23 -2.99 5.87
N PHE A 50 13.35 -4.32 5.82
CA PHE A 50 14.32 -4.99 4.94
C PHE A 50 13.99 -4.85 3.45
N LYS A 51 12.69 -4.80 3.11
CA LYS A 51 12.27 -4.52 1.74
C LYS A 51 12.26 -3.02 1.43
N GLY A 52 12.41 -2.13 2.41
CA GLY A 52 12.36 -0.67 2.18
C GLY A 52 11.04 -0.23 1.57
N LEU A 53 9.92 -0.76 2.05
CA LEU A 53 8.59 -0.49 1.47
C LEU A 53 8.07 0.88 1.87
N PHE A 54 7.43 1.55 0.91
CA PHE A 54 6.74 2.82 1.14
C PHE A 54 5.26 2.59 1.33
N ILE A 55 4.73 2.82 2.54
CA ILE A 55 3.30 2.67 2.84
C ILE A 55 2.68 4.06 2.95
N LYS A 56 1.67 4.34 2.12
CA LYS A 56 0.94 5.61 2.12
C LYS A 56 -0.54 5.37 2.42
N GLY A 57 -1.02 5.89 3.54
CA GLY A 57 -2.45 5.98 3.83
C GLY A 57 -3.13 6.99 2.90
N ILE A 58 -4.14 6.54 2.17
CA ILE A 58 -4.95 7.38 1.28
C ILE A 58 -6.38 7.38 1.83
N TYR A 59 -6.81 8.55 2.29
CA TYR A 59 -8.19 8.81 2.69
C TYR A 59 -8.74 9.95 1.84
N GLY A 60 -9.87 9.72 1.16
CA GLY A 60 -10.46 10.70 0.24
C GLY A 60 -9.66 10.88 -1.05
N ARG A 61 -9.40 12.12 -1.46
CA ARG A 61 -8.65 12.47 -2.69
C ARG A 61 -7.71 13.63 -2.39
N GLU A 62 -6.51 13.64 -3.00
CA GLU A 62 -5.59 14.78 -2.93
C GLU A 62 -6.18 15.97 -3.72
N MET A 63 -6.93 16.82 -3.02
CA MET A 63 -7.71 17.91 -3.62
C MET A 63 -6.88 19.04 -4.24
N PHE A 64 -5.56 19.08 -4.06
CA PHE A 64 -4.73 20.17 -4.62
C PHE A 64 -3.89 19.75 -5.85
N GLU A 65 -3.57 18.47 -6.02
CA GLU A 65 -2.81 17.95 -7.17
C GLU A 65 -3.71 17.51 -8.34
N THR A 66 -4.91 16.99 -8.04
CA THR A 66 -5.76 16.35 -9.06
C THR A 66 -6.61 17.31 -9.88
N TRP A 67 -6.88 18.52 -9.39
CA TRP A 67 -7.69 19.52 -10.12
C TRP A 67 -6.92 20.19 -11.26
N TYR A 68 -5.62 20.46 -11.08
CA TYR A 68 -4.80 21.10 -12.12
C TYR A 68 -4.46 20.16 -13.30
N LYS A 69 -4.53 18.84 -13.11
CA LYS A 69 -4.30 17.86 -14.20
C LYS A 69 -5.46 17.75 -15.20
N TRP A 70 -6.65 18.22 -14.87
CA TRP A 70 -7.85 18.13 -15.72
C TRP A 70 -8.15 19.41 -16.52
N ARG A 71 -7.32 20.46 -16.41
CA ARG A 71 -7.50 21.73 -17.14
C ARG A 71 -6.50 21.94 -18.30
N ARG A 72 -6.07 20.86 -18.94
CA ARG A 72 -5.46 20.85 -20.28
C ARG A 72 -5.96 19.66 -21.07
#